data_AF-A0ABD5AZ60-F1
#
_entry.id   AF-A0ABD5AZ60-F1
#
_cell.length_a   1.000
_cell.length_b   1.000
_cell.length_c   1.000
_cell.angle_alpha   90.00
_cell.angle_beta   90.00
_cell.angle_gamma   90.00
#
_symmetry.space_group_name_H-M   'P 1'
#
loop_
_entity.id
_entity.type
_entity.pdbx_description
1 polymer ?
#
loop_
_entity_poly.entity_id
_entity_poly.type
_entity_poly.pdbx_seq_one_letter_code
_entity_poly.pdbx_strand_id
1 'polypeptide(L)'
;FDPDFTEDCLILNGNEVNAKEKEKIQNYMNIVRDLAGNRLHARIESENYVPTAAGLASSASAYAALAAACNEALSLNLSDTDLSRLARRGSGSASRSIFGGFAEWEKGHDDLTSYAHGINSNGWEKDLSMIFVVINNQSKKVSSRSGMSLTRDTSRFYQYWLDHV
;
A
#
# COMPACT_ATOMS: atom_id res chain seq x y z
N PHE A 1 -15.52 -10.54 -6.31
CA PHE A 1 -16.08 -11.22 -5.14
C PHE A 1 -17.12 -12.20 -5.64
N ASP A 2 -17.07 -13.45 -5.22
CA ASP A 2 -17.93 -14.50 -5.76
C ASP A 2 -18.30 -15.53 -4.68
N PRO A 3 -19.56 -16.00 -4.60
CA PRO A 3 -19.97 -17.05 -3.66
C PRO A 3 -19.28 -18.40 -3.89
N ASP A 4 -18.78 -18.67 -5.09
CA ASP A 4 -18.12 -19.94 -5.41
C ASP A 4 -16.66 -19.98 -4.92
N PHE A 5 -16.10 -18.83 -4.52
CA PHE A 5 -14.76 -18.77 -3.95
C PHE A 5 -14.77 -19.12 -2.47
N THR A 6 -13.95 -20.11 -2.10
CA THR A 6 -13.76 -20.56 -0.71
C THR A 6 -12.60 -19.86 0.01
N GLU A 7 -11.76 -19.13 -0.73
CA GLU A 7 -10.66 -18.35 -0.20
C GLU A 7 -10.27 -17.21 -1.16
N ASP A 8 -9.55 -16.21 -0.64
CA ASP A 8 -8.97 -15.17 -1.48
C ASP A 8 -7.78 -15.71 -2.28
N CYS A 9 -7.74 -15.39 -3.57
CA CYS A 9 -6.65 -15.77 -4.47
C CYS A 9 -6.02 -14.51 -5.08
N LEU A 10 -4.69 -14.41 -5.01
CA LEU A 10 -3.93 -13.38 -5.71
C LEU A 10 -3.07 -14.00 -6.81
N ILE A 11 -3.27 -13.50 -8.03
CA ILE A 11 -2.42 -13.73 -9.18
C ILE A 11 -1.67 -12.43 -9.49
N LEU A 12 -0.35 -12.47 -9.42
CA LEU A 12 0.54 -11.34 -9.68
C LEU A 12 1.39 -11.61 -10.91
N ASN A 13 1.26 -10.77 -11.93
CA ASN A 13 1.94 -10.94 -13.23
C ASN A 13 1.71 -12.35 -13.81
N GLY A 14 0.46 -12.81 -13.80
CA GLY A 14 0.05 -14.12 -14.29
C GLY A 14 0.48 -15.33 -13.44
N ASN A 15 1.14 -15.13 -12.30
CA ASN A 15 1.62 -16.19 -11.43
C ASN A 15 0.93 -16.18 -10.07
N GLU A 16 0.66 -17.35 -9.50
CA GLU A 16 0.22 -17.46 -8.11
C GLU A 16 1.32 -16.97 -7.15
N VAL A 17 0.89 -16.27 -6.10
CA VAL A 17 1.81 -15.80 -5.07
C VAL A 17 2.16 -16.89 -4.07
N ASN A 18 3.31 -16.76 -3.41
CA ASN A 18 3.70 -17.69 -2.35
C ASN A 18 2.78 -17.60 -1.11
N ALA A 19 2.85 -18.61 -0.23
CA ALA A 19 2.01 -18.70 0.97
C ALA A 19 2.06 -17.46 1.88
N LYS A 20 3.24 -16.82 2.00
CA LYS A 20 3.40 -15.63 2.85
C LYS A 20 2.69 -14.40 2.29
N GLU A 21 2.71 -14.22 0.97
CA GLU A 21 1.95 -13.15 0.33
C GLU A 21 0.45 -13.46 0.32
N LYS A 22 0.07 -14.74 0.15
CA LYS A 22 -1.32 -15.19 0.28
C LYS A 22 -1.90 -14.83 1.66
N GLU A 23 -1.18 -15.13 2.74
CA GLU A 23 -1.60 -14.79 4.11
C GLU A 23 -1.77 -13.27 4.31
N LYS A 24 -0.83 -12.47 3.79
CA LYS A 24 -0.95 -11.00 3.86
C LYS A 24 -2.19 -10.48 3.15
N ILE A 25 -2.47 -11.00 1.97
CA ILE A 25 -3.65 -10.60 1.19
C ILE A 25 -4.92 -11.04 1.91
N GLN A 26 -4.99 -12.26 2.42
CA GLN A 26 -6.15 -12.72 3.20
C GLN A 26 -6.41 -11.81 4.41
N ASN A 27 -5.37 -11.43 5.15
CA ASN A 27 -5.48 -10.51 6.28
C ASN A 27 -5.99 -9.11 5.85
N TYR A 28 -5.51 -8.61 4.71
CA TYR A 28 -5.98 -7.35 4.16
C TYR A 28 -7.45 -7.44 3.69
N MET A 29 -7.81 -8.51 2.98
CA MET A 29 -9.16 -8.72 2.47
C MET A 29 -10.18 -8.96 3.59
N ASN A 30 -9.75 -9.48 4.75
CA ASN A 30 -10.60 -9.52 5.95
C ASN A 30 -11.03 -8.12 6.39
N ILE A 31 -10.11 -7.14 6.37
CA ILE A 31 -10.42 -5.74 6.72
C ILE A 31 -11.42 -5.15 5.71
N VAL A 32 -11.22 -5.41 4.42
CA VAL A 32 -12.14 -4.97 3.36
C VAL A 32 -13.53 -5.58 3.56
N ARG A 33 -13.61 -6.88 3.85
CA ARG A 33 -14.85 -7.60 4.11
C ARG A 33 -15.59 -7.05 5.32
N ASP A 34 -14.89 -6.83 6.43
CA ASP A 34 -15.47 -6.29 7.66
C ASP A 34 -16.01 -4.87 7.44
N LEU A 35 -15.27 -4.03 6.70
CA LEU A 35 -15.73 -2.70 6.30
C LEU A 35 -17.00 -2.76 5.43
N ALA A 36 -17.07 -3.71 4.51
CA ALA A 36 -18.17 -3.86 3.56
C ALA A 36 -19.39 -4.61 4.12
N GLY A 37 -19.27 -5.23 5.30
CA GLY A 37 -20.25 -6.21 5.79
C GLY A 37 -20.39 -7.43 4.87
N ASN A 38 -19.35 -7.77 4.11
CA ASN A 38 -19.34 -8.85 3.12
C ASN A 38 -18.56 -10.07 3.63
N ARG A 39 -18.99 -11.29 3.26
CA ARG A 39 -18.30 -12.55 3.58
C ARG A 39 -17.71 -13.26 2.37
N LEU A 40 -17.96 -12.75 1.16
CA LEU A 40 -17.46 -13.32 -0.08
C LEU A 40 -15.94 -13.19 -0.18
N HIS A 41 -15.33 -14.19 -0.80
CA HIS A 41 -13.92 -14.16 -1.16
C HIS A 41 -13.71 -13.53 -2.54
N ALA A 42 -12.48 -13.09 -2.81
CA ALA A 42 -12.13 -12.44 -4.06
C ALA A 42 -11.00 -13.16 -4.79
N ARG A 43 -11.14 -13.25 -6.11
CA ARG A 43 -10.03 -13.43 -7.03
C ARG A 43 -9.47 -12.05 -7.39
N ILE A 44 -8.18 -11.88 -7.16
CA ILE A 44 -7.45 -10.63 -7.34
C ILE A 44 -6.39 -10.89 -8.40
N GLU A 45 -6.45 -10.15 -9.49
CA GLU A 45 -5.45 -10.19 -10.55
C GLU A 45 -4.78 -8.84 -10.63
N SER A 46 -3.45 -8.83 -10.55
CA SER A 46 -2.66 -7.61 -10.58
C SER A 46 -1.48 -7.77 -11.54
N GLU A 47 -1.22 -6.72 -12.31
CA GLU A 47 -0.01 -6.59 -13.12
C GLU A 47 0.83 -5.42 -12.62
N ASN A 48 2.14 -5.57 -12.67
CA ASN A 48 3.09 -4.53 -12.31
C ASN A 48 4.18 -4.43 -13.39
N TYR A 49 4.25 -3.26 -14.03
CA TYR A 49 5.15 -3.02 -15.16
C TYR A 49 6.55 -2.55 -14.76
N VAL A 50 6.78 -2.21 -13.48
CA VAL A 50 8.11 -1.86 -12.98
C VAL A 50 8.86 -3.11 -12.53
N PRO A 51 10.16 -3.27 -12.87
CA PRO A 51 10.91 -4.46 -12.51
C PRO A 51 10.85 -4.69 -10.99
N THR A 52 10.32 -5.83 -10.56
CA THR A 52 10.10 -6.18 -9.15
C THR A 52 11.36 -6.00 -8.29
N ALA A 53 12.54 -6.15 -8.90
CA ALA A 53 13.82 -6.09 -8.22
C ALA A 53 14.55 -4.73 -8.35
N ALA A 54 13.99 -3.74 -9.07
CA ALA A 54 14.56 -2.39 -9.20
C ALA A 54 14.41 -1.51 -7.94
N GLY A 55 13.94 -2.08 -6.82
CA GLY A 55 13.84 -1.37 -5.54
C GLY A 55 12.75 -0.30 -5.48
N LEU A 56 11.92 -0.18 -6.52
CA LEU A 56 10.72 0.66 -6.53
C LEU A 56 9.67 0.04 -5.61
N ALA A 57 8.99 0.89 -4.84
CA ALA A 57 8.04 0.48 -3.79
C ALA A 57 6.78 -0.16 -4.38
N SER A 58 6.89 -1.40 -4.87
CA SER A 58 5.79 -2.13 -5.51
C SER A 58 4.59 -2.35 -4.59
N SER A 59 4.81 -2.41 -3.27
CA SER A 59 3.71 -2.56 -2.31
C SER A 59 2.85 -1.30 -2.17
N ALA A 60 3.40 -0.10 -2.40
CA ALA A 60 2.64 1.14 -2.25
C ALA A 60 1.54 1.23 -3.32
N SER A 61 1.94 1.10 -4.59
CA SER A 61 1.01 1.09 -5.72
C SER A 61 0.07 -0.11 -5.68
N ALA A 62 0.56 -1.29 -5.31
CA ALA A 62 -0.26 -2.51 -5.26
C ALA A 62 -1.44 -2.38 -4.27
N TYR A 63 -1.19 -1.93 -3.04
CA TYR A 63 -2.27 -1.80 -2.05
C TYR A 63 -3.18 -0.60 -2.32
N ALA A 64 -2.69 0.47 -2.95
CA ALA A 64 -3.54 1.55 -3.42
C ALA A 64 -4.49 1.08 -4.54
N ALA A 65 -3.96 0.35 -5.52
CA ALA A 65 -4.75 -0.25 -6.59
C ALA A 65 -5.78 -1.26 -6.05
N LEU A 66 -5.37 -2.12 -5.11
CA LEU A 66 -6.27 -3.10 -4.50
C LEU A 66 -7.38 -2.42 -3.67
N ALA A 67 -7.05 -1.38 -2.91
CA ALA A 67 -8.04 -0.61 -2.16
C ALA A 67 -9.08 0.01 -3.11
N ALA A 68 -8.61 0.64 -4.20
CA ALA A 68 -9.49 1.25 -5.21
C ALA A 68 -10.37 0.21 -5.91
N ALA A 69 -9.79 -0.94 -6.31
CA ALA A 69 -10.53 -2.03 -6.92
C ALA A 69 -11.60 -2.60 -5.98
N CYS A 70 -11.30 -2.73 -4.68
CA CYS A 70 -12.27 -3.18 -3.68
C CYS A 70 -13.38 -2.16 -3.44
N ASN A 71 -13.03 -0.86 -3.36
CA ASN A 71 -13.99 0.23 -3.24
C ASN A 71 -15.02 0.20 -4.37
N GLU A 72 -14.55 0.00 -5.61
CA GLU A 72 -15.41 -0.09 -6.78
C GLU A 72 -16.22 -1.40 -6.79
N ALA A 73 -15.57 -2.55 -6.67
CA ALA A 73 -16.21 -3.86 -6.78
C ALA A 73 -17.25 -4.13 -5.69
N LEU A 74 -17.16 -3.44 -4.56
CA LEU A 74 -18.12 -3.52 -3.45
C LEU A 74 -19.01 -2.28 -3.33
N SER A 75 -18.87 -1.31 -4.24
CA SER A 75 -19.61 -0.05 -4.26
C SER A 75 -19.62 0.67 -2.90
N LEU A 76 -18.46 0.73 -2.24
CA LEU A 76 -18.34 1.30 -0.90
C LEU A 76 -18.45 2.83 -0.89
N ASN A 77 -18.25 3.49 -2.03
CA ASN A 77 -18.32 4.95 -2.18
C ASN A 77 -17.44 5.70 -1.16
N LEU A 78 -16.24 5.18 -0.90
CA LEU A 78 -15.29 5.80 0.01
C LEU A 78 -14.81 7.14 -0.54
N SER A 79 -14.64 8.11 0.37
CA SER A 79 -13.89 9.33 0.07
C SER A 79 -12.42 9.02 -0.20
N ASP A 80 -11.69 9.90 -0.88
CA ASP A 80 -10.24 9.71 -1.09
C ASP A 80 -9.48 9.56 0.25
N THR A 81 -9.94 10.26 1.29
CA THR A 81 -9.40 10.14 2.65
C THR A 81 -9.63 8.75 3.23
N ASP A 82 -10.85 8.21 3.14
CA ASP A 82 -11.16 6.86 3.63
C ASP A 82 -10.50 5.77 2.78
N LEU A 83 -10.40 5.98 1.48
CA LEU A 83 -9.66 5.10 0.58
C LEU A 83 -8.17 5.09 0.92
N SER A 84 -7.60 6.25 1.26
CA SER A 84 -6.24 6.39 1.76
C SER A 84 -6.02 5.61 3.06
N ARG A 85 -6.97 5.69 4.00
CA ARG A 85 -6.96 4.90 5.24
C ARG A 85 -7.00 3.40 4.94
N LEU A 86 -7.87 2.97 4.03
CA LEU A 86 -7.97 1.56 3.64
C LEU A 86 -6.67 1.07 2.99
N ALA A 87 -6.07 1.83 2.06
CA ALA A 87 -4.79 1.49 1.43
C ALA A 87 -3.65 1.37 2.47
N ARG A 88 -3.61 2.28 3.45
CA ARG A 88 -2.63 2.29 4.56
C ARG A 88 -2.57 0.95 5.31
N ARG A 89 -3.70 0.25 5.44
CA ARG A 89 -3.81 -1.03 6.16
C ARG A 89 -3.06 -2.16 5.48
N GLY A 90 -2.85 -2.08 4.17
CA GLY A 90 -2.01 -3.03 3.43
C GLY A 90 -0.53 -2.66 3.48
N SER A 91 -0.24 -1.39 3.18
CA SER A 91 1.10 -0.81 3.27
C SER A 91 0.99 0.66 3.65
N GLY A 92 1.70 1.11 4.69
CA GLY A 92 1.59 2.49 5.19
C GLY A 92 1.79 3.55 4.09
N SER A 93 2.78 3.37 3.22
CA SER A 93 3.05 4.27 2.09
C SER A 93 1.99 4.25 0.98
N ALA A 94 1.12 3.24 0.92
CA ALA A 94 0.06 3.15 -0.09
C ALA A 94 -1.00 4.23 0.10
N SER A 95 -1.16 4.76 1.32
CA SER A 95 -2.07 5.86 1.63
C SER A 95 -1.85 7.06 0.69
N ARG A 96 -0.58 7.39 0.41
CA ARG A 96 -0.19 8.51 -0.45
C ARG A 96 -0.43 8.26 -1.92
N SER A 97 -0.44 6.99 -2.36
CA SER A 97 -0.65 6.62 -3.77
C SER A 97 -2.11 6.75 -4.23
N ILE A 98 -3.02 7.17 -3.34
CA ILE A 98 -4.39 7.57 -3.71
C ILE A 98 -4.41 8.95 -4.39
N PHE A 99 -3.44 9.81 -4.08
CA PHE A 99 -3.39 11.19 -4.57
C PHE A 99 -2.32 11.32 -5.66
N GLY A 100 -2.66 12.04 -6.74
CA GLY A 100 -1.69 12.45 -7.76
C GLY A 100 -0.83 13.63 -7.31
N GLY A 101 0.26 13.89 -8.03
CA GLY A 101 1.17 15.00 -7.72
C GLY A 101 1.90 14.77 -6.38
N PHE A 102 1.82 15.75 -5.49
CA PHE A 102 2.39 15.67 -4.15
C PHE A 102 1.37 15.19 -3.13
N ALA A 103 1.81 14.35 -2.20
CA ALA A 103 0.95 13.82 -1.14
C ALA A 103 1.73 13.71 0.16
N GLU A 104 1.06 14.06 1.26
CA GLU A 104 1.58 13.92 2.61
C GLU A 104 0.75 12.88 3.37
N TRP A 105 1.41 12.08 4.21
CA TRP A 105 0.73 11.13 5.09
C TRP A 105 0.77 11.66 6.52
N GLU A 106 -0.42 12.01 7.03
CA GLU A 106 -0.61 12.36 8.42
C GLU A 106 -0.40 11.13 9.31
N LYS A 107 0.53 11.25 10.26
CA LYS A 107 0.82 10.17 11.22
C LYS A 107 -0.44 9.81 12.01
N GLY A 108 -1.22 10.82 12.42
CA GLY A 108 -2.36 10.66 13.31
C GLY A 108 -1.98 10.06 14.67
N HIS A 109 -3.01 9.78 15.47
CA HIS A 109 -2.88 9.04 16.73
C HIS A 109 -3.66 7.72 16.72
N ASP A 110 -4.48 7.49 15.70
CA ASP A 110 -5.27 6.27 15.51
C ASP A 110 -5.58 6.01 14.02
N ASP A 111 -6.42 5.01 13.74
CA ASP A 111 -6.81 4.62 12.39
C ASP A 111 -7.59 5.72 11.65
N LEU A 112 -8.40 6.50 12.37
CA LEU A 112 -9.27 7.55 11.81
C LEU A 112 -8.46 8.79 11.41
N THR A 113 -7.46 9.13 12.21
CA THR A 113 -6.64 10.35 12.05
C THR A 113 -5.36 10.15 11.24
N SER A 114 -5.01 8.91 10.89
CA SER A 114 -3.82 8.59 10.11
C SER A 114 -4.14 8.37 8.64
N TYR A 115 -4.09 9.41 7.81
CA TYR A 115 -4.43 9.30 6.38
C TYR A 115 -3.56 10.21 5.53
N ALA A 116 -3.52 9.97 4.22
CA ALA A 116 -2.86 10.89 3.32
C ALA A 116 -3.83 11.93 2.76
N HIS A 117 -3.28 13.07 2.36
CA HIS A 117 -3.97 14.10 1.62
C HIS A 117 -3.06 14.63 0.50
N GLY A 118 -3.69 15.14 -0.57
CA GLY A 118 -2.97 15.77 -1.67
C GLY A 118 -2.47 17.17 -1.29
N ILE A 119 -1.26 17.52 -1.73
CA ILE A 119 -0.71 18.88 -1.63
C ILE A 119 -0.89 19.55 -2.98
N ASN A 120 -1.66 20.65 -3.00
CA ASN A 120 -1.81 21.44 -4.22
C ASN A 120 -0.50 22.19 -4.52
N SER A 121 0.17 21.81 -5.60
CA SER A 121 1.40 22.47 -6.05
C SER A 121 1.18 23.48 -7.18
N ASN A 122 -0.08 23.82 -7.47
CA ASN A 122 -0.48 24.71 -8.56
C ASN A 122 0.07 24.27 -9.94
N GLY A 123 0.19 22.96 -10.15
CA GLY A 123 0.67 22.38 -11.40
C GLY A 123 2.19 22.24 -11.52
N TRP A 124 2.97 22.69 -10.54
CA TRP A 124 4.44 22.62 -10.56
C TRP A 124 4.96 21.18 -10.69
N GLU A 125 4.20 20.18 -10.25
CA GLU A 125 4.55 18.76 -10.43
C GLU A 125 4.77 18.36 -11.90
N LYS A 126 4.18 19.10 -12.86
CA LYS A 126 4.30 18.87 -14.30
C LYS A 126 5.64 19.34 -14.88
N ASP A 127 6.33 20.24 -14.17
CA ASP A 127 7.65 20.74 -14.57
C ASP A 127 8.79 19.83 -14.07
N LEU A 128 8.46 18.85 -13.23
CA LEU A 128 9.43 17.92 -12.67
C LEU A 128 9.64 16.70 -13.58
N SER A 129 10.89 16.26 -13.64
CA SER A 129 11.28 15.02 -14.30
C SER A 129 11.98 14.11 -13.30
N MET A 130 11.62 12.83 -13.30
CA MET A 130 12.24 11.81 -12.45
C MET A 130 13.02 10.82 -13.30
N ILE A 131 14.30 10.66 -12.99
CA ILE A 131 15.17 9.67 -13.64
C ILE A 131 15.44 8.55 -12.63
N PHE A 132 15.12 7.32 -13.02
CA PHE A 132 15.44 6.13 -12.24
C PHE A 132 16.71 5.47 -12.75
N VAL A 133 17.73 5.41 -11.91
CA VAL A 133 18.99 4.71 -12.21
C VAL A 133 19.03 3.42 -11.40
N VAL A 134 18.90 2.28 -12.07
CA VAL A 134 18.96 0.96 -11.44
C VAL A 134 20.41 0.57 -11.22
N ILE A 135 20.89 0.72 -9.99
CA ILE A 135 22.28 0.37 -9.60
C ILE A 135 22.43 -1.12 -9.31
N ASN A 136 21.41 -1.72 -8.68
CA ASN A 136 21.35 -3.15 -8.38
C ASN A 136 19.91 -3.62 -8.52
N ASN A 137 19.71 -4.67 -9.30
CA ASN A 137 18.42 -5.29 -9.57
C ASN A 137 18.23 -6.60 -8.78
N GLN A 138 18.98 -6.82 -7.70
CA GLN A 138 18.79 -7.95 -6.81
C GLN A 138 17.80 -7.62 -5.68
N SER A 139 17.07 -8.63 -5.23
CA SER A 139 16.17 -8.50 -4.08
C SER A 139 16.91 -8.02 -2.83
N LYS A 140 16.30 -7.07 -2.11
CA LYS A 140 16.82 -6.57 -0.83
C LYS A 140 16.93 -7.71 0.18
N LYS A 141 18.09 -7.83 0.83
CA LYS A 141 18.32 -8.84 1.89
C LYS A 141 17.47 -8.59 3.13
N VAL A 142 17.22 -7.32 3.47
CA VAL A 142 16.39 -6.91 4.61
C VAL A 142 15.15 -6.21 4.07
N SER A 143 13.97 -6.68 4.47
CA SER A 143 12.71 -6.04 4.09
C SER A 143 12.57 -4.69 4.79
N SER A 144 11.88 -3.71 4.17
CA SER A 144 11.62 -2.42 4.81
C SER A 144 10.94 -2.57 6.17
N ARG A 145 9.98 -3.48 6.29
CA ARG A 145 9.28 -3.75 7.56
C ARG A 145 10.24 -4.21 8.66
N SER A 146 11.10 -5.18 8.35
CA SER A 146 12.09 -5.70 9.31
C SER A 146 13.15 -4.64 9.65
N GLY A 147 13.63 -3.91 8.64
CA GLY A 147 14.62 -2.85 8.82
C GLY A 147 14.09 -1.72 9.68
N MET A 148 12.89 -1.22 9.39
CA MET A 148 12.24 -0.15 10.17
C MET A 148 11.97 -0.57 11.61
N SER A 149 11.50 -1.80 11.85
CA SER A 149 11.33 -2.31 13.22
C SER A 149 12.66 -2.36 13.95
N LEU A 150 13.70 -2.92 13.32
CA LEU A 150 15.03 -3.00 13.91
C LEU A 150 15.58 -1.60 14.24
N THR A 151 15.40 -0.62 13.34
CA THR A 151 15.82 0.77 13.59
C THR A 151 15.08 1.36 14.78
N ARG A 152 13.75 1.21 14.86
CA ARG A 152 12.95 1.65 16.00
C ARG A 152 13.44 1.03 17.30
N ASP A 153 13.71 -0.28 17.27
CA ASP A 153 13.98 -1.06 18.47
C ASP A 153 15.42 -0.91 18.97
N THR A 154 16.38 -0.56 18.09
CA THR A 154 17.81 -0.61 18.42
C THR A 154 18.60 0.66 18.15
N SER A 155 18.12 1.59 17.32
CA SER A 155 18.86 2.80 17.01
C SER A 155 18.80 3.80 18.17
N ARG A 156 19.96 4.17 18.71
CA ARG A 156 20.08 5.23 19.73
C ARG A 156 19.63 6.60 19.23
N PHE A 157 19.56 6.79 17.91
CA PHE A 157 19.13 8.04 17.30
C PHE A 157 17.64 8.08 16.98
N TYR A 158 16.90 6.98 17.18
CA TYR A 158 15.51 6.91 16.75
C TYR A 158 14.63 7.93 17.49
N GLN A 159 14.74 8.00 18.82
CA GLN A 159 13.98 8.97 19.61
C GLN A 159 14.40 10.40 19.28
N TYR A 160 15.71 10.66 19.20
CA TYR A 160 16.22 11.97 18.82
C TYR A 160 15.67 12.43 17.47
N TRP A 161 15.62 11.54 16.47
CA TRP A 161 15.04 11.85 15.18
C TRP A 161 13.54 12.19 15.30
N LEU A 162 12.76 11.43 16.06
CA LEU A 162 11.33 11.71 16.28
C LEU A 162 11.08 13.05 16.97
N ASP A 163 11.97 13.48 17.86
CA ASP A 163 11.81 14.73 18.61
C ASP A 163 12.12 15.98 17.76
N HIS A 164 12.67 15.81 16.55
CA HIS A 164 13.16 16.91 15.70
C HIS A 164 12.58 16.90 14.28
N VAL A 165 11.57 16.06 14.02
CA VAL A 165 10.83 16.00 12.74
C VAL A 165 9.38 16.41 12.90
#